data_AF-A0A366ZX93-F1
#
_entry.id   AF-A0A366ZX93-F1
#
_cell.length_a   1.000
_cell.length_b   1.000
_cell.length_c   1.000
_cell.angle_alpha   90.00
_cell.angle_beta   90.00
_cell.angle_gamma   90.00
#
_symmetry.space_group_name_H-M   'P 1'
#
loop_
_entity.id
_entity.type
_entity.pdbx_description
1 polymer ?
#
loop_
_entity_poly.entity_id
_entity_poly.type
_entity_poly.pdbx_seq_one_letter_code
_entity_poly.pdbx_strand_id
1 'polypeptide(L)'
;MPKPASDDGRRLVQGVWDLFEKLGNWPTVGQVADRLDRLHDLAFEDALPDVPAPLLYGVHPGRVTSDEETVGLTLAGAAAAEGSAEDLRLVVIAVALAARVRRAWEPPADDRDAELLFTASDLARQVQLPVADRALLLARVGALLRMENWGWKAASHGVAPDAWSFSIDRRVRRFRGAADVEDFWTRAHPPSQTLGGADAPPLSVVAARATGQPDSRSSVSNRIIFLVHGRDHEARDALIQLLRAFDLRVVTWREAASQAGGGGTPYTGDIVRAGMSMADAVVVLLTVASATPQGSTRSGCGTTWSPGGTSPPGSVMPD
;
A
#
# COMPACT_ATOMS: atom_id res chain seq x y z
N MET A 1 -15.97 -17.49 1.08
CA MET A 1 -14.51 -17.27 1.12
C MET A 1 -13.73 -18.58 1.31
N PRO A 2 -12.47 -18.68 0.84
CA PRO A 2 -11.61 -19.85 1.07
C PRO A 2 -11.32 -20.04 2.57
N LYS A 3 -11.01 -21.28 2.96
CA LYS A 3 -10.68 -21.66 4.35
C LYS A 3 -9.43 -22.54 4.38
N PRO A 4 -8.65 -22.55 5.48
CA PRO A 4 -7.52 -23.46 5.62
C PRO A 4 -7.97 -24.93 5.51
N ALA A 5 -7.13 -25.77 4.91
CA ALA A 5 -7.46 -27.16 4.60
C ALA A 5 -7.31 -28.09 5.82
N SER A 6 -6.49 -27.73 6.80
CA SER A 6 -6.18 -28.54 7.97
C SER A 6 -6.23 -27.73 9.27
N ASP A 7 -6.08 -28.42 10.39
CA ASP A 7 -5.98 -27.81 11.72
C ASP A 7 -4.67 -27.02 11.86
N ASP A 8 -3.58 -27.51 11.27
CA ASP A 8 -2.28 -26.83 11.29
C ASP A 8 -2.30 -25.56 10.43
N GLY A 9 -2.95 -25.61 9.27
CA GLY A 9 -3.22 -24.42 8.47
C GLY A 9 -4.08 -23.38 9.21
N ARG A 10 -5.07 -23.83 10.02
CA ARG A 10 -5.86 -22.92 10.88
C ARG A 10 -5.01 -22.31 11.99
N ARG A 11 -4.13 -23.10 12.63
CA ARG A 11 -3.21 -22.61 13.67
C ARG A 11 -2.22 -21.60 13.10
N LEU A 12 -1.70 -21.81 11.89
CA LEU A 12 -0.85 -20.84 11.20
C LEU A 12 -1.58 -19.51 10.98
N VAL A 13 -2.78 -19.55 10.39
CA VAL A 13 -3.59 -18.33 10.18
C VAL A 13 -3.91 -17.61 11.49
N GLN A 14 -4.30 -18.36 12.53
CA GLN A 14 -4.56 -17.77 13.86
C GLN A 14 -3.30 -17.18 14.49
N GLY A 15 -2.16 -17.87 14.37
CA GLY A 15 -0.88 -17.40 14.91
C GLY A 15 -0.42 -16.08 14.28
N VAL A 16 -0.60 -15.91 12.96
CA VAL A 16 -0.35 -14.64 12.27
C VAL A 16 -1.31 -13.56 12.78
N TRP A 17 -2.60 -13.86 12.91
CA TRP A 17 -3.60 -12.90 13.39
C TRP A 17 -3.33 -12.44 14.83
N ASP A 18 -3.05 -13.36 15.75
CA ASP A 18 -2.80 -13.05 17.16
C ASP A 18 -1.60 -12.10 17.35
N LEU A 19 -0.54 -12.29 16.55
CA LEU A 19 0.63 -11.42 16.57
C LEU A 19 0.30 -10.06 15.93
N PHE A 20 -0.40 -10.07 14.80
CA PHE A 20 -0.88 -8.84 14.15
C PHE A 20 -1.76 -7.99 15.07
N GLU A 21 -2.66 -8.62 15.84
CA GLU A 21 -3.53 -7.95 16.80
C GLU A 21 -2.72 -7.22 17.88
N LYS A 22 -1.68 -7.87 18.39
CA LYS A 22 -0.80 -7.35 19.45
C LYS A 22 0.17 -6.28 18.97
N LEU A 23 0.74 -6.46 17.78
CA LEU A 23 1.79 -5.59 17.25
C LEU A 23 1.22 -4.37 16.50
N GLY A 24 0.02 -4.47 15.94
CA GLY A 24 -0.55 -3.46 15.04
C GLY A 24 0.12 -3.40 13.66
N ASN A 25 1.08 -4.30 13.41
CA ASN A 25 1.76 -4.48 12.13
C ASN A 25 1.91 -5.98 11.84
N TRP A 26 2.19 -6.32 10.59
CA TRP A 26 2.36 -7.70 10.18
C TRP A 26 3.63 -8.31 10.80
N PRO A 27 3.53 -9.51 11.42
CA PRO A 27 4.67 -10.15 12.06
C PRO A 27 5.69 -10.68 11.03
N THR A 28 6.89 -11.00 11.50
CA THR A 28 7.87 -11.73 10.68
C THR A 28 7.63 -13.24 10.70
N VAL A 29 8.18 -13.95 9.72
CA VAL A 29 8.13 -15.41 9.65
C VAL A 29 8.70 -16.04 10.91
N GLY A 30 9.84 -15.56 11.41
CA GLY A 30 10.45 -16.07 12.64
C GLY A 30 9.56 -15.89 13.87
N GLN A 31 8.90 -14.72 14.00
CA GLN A 31 7.96 -14.49 15.12
C GLN A 31 6.76 -15.46 15.10
N VAL A 32 6.26 -15.78 13.90
CA VAL A 32 5.17 -16.74 13.72
C VAL A 32 5.67 -18.16 13.98
N ALA A 33 6.81 -18.55 13.43
CA ALA A 33 7.44 -19.85 13.63
C ALA A 33 7.68 -20.13 15.13
N ASP A 34 8.33 -19.21 15.84
CA ASP A 34 8.56 -19.29 17.29
C ASP A 34 7.27 -19.42 18.10
N ARG A 35 6.16 -18.84 17.60
CA ARG A 35 4.86 -18.94 18.26
C ARG A 35 4.22 -20.31 18.01
N LEU A 36 4.28 -20.81 16.78
CA LEU A 36 3.73 -22.12 16.42
C LEU A 36 4.47 -23.25 17.14
N ASP A 37 5.79 -23.21 17.16
CA ASP A 37 6.63 -24.16 17.89
C ASP A 37 6.26 -24.18 19.39
N ARG A 38 6.29 -23.01 20.05
CA ARG A 38 6.02 -22.92 21.49
C ARG A 38 4.60 -23.33 21.92
N LEU A 39 3.59 -23.07 21.09
CA LEU A 39 2.19 -23.31 21.47
C LEU A 39 1.62 -24.62 20.94
N HIS A 40 2.19 -25.14 19.86
CA HIS A 40 1.59 -26.24 19.09
C HIS A 40 2.59 -27.32 18.66
N ASP A 41 3.89 -27.17 18.94
CA ASP A 41 4.94 -28.10 18.48
C ASP A 41 4.88 -28.29 16.96
N LEU A 42 4.69 -27.17 16.25
CA LEU A 42 4.40 -27.13 14.81
C LEU A 42 5.40 -26.23 14.08
N ALA A 43 6.10 -26.77 13.09
CA ALA A 43 6.97 -26.00 12.22
C ALA A 43 6.15 -25.18 11.21
N PHE A 44 6.63 -23.97 10.90
CA PHE A 44 5.96 -23.05 9.97
C PHE A 44 5.85 -23.65 8.56
N GLU A 45 6.92 -24.31 8.10
CA GLU A 45 7.05 -24.94 6.79
C GLU A 45 6.09 -26.11 6.61
N ASP A 46 5.77 -26.81 7.69
CA ASP A 46 4.84 -27.95 7.67
C ASP A 46 3.39 -27.48 7.60
N ALA A 47 3.06 -26.34 8.20
CA ALA A 47 1.73 -25.76 8.18
C ALA A 47 1.41 -24.98 6.89
N LEU A 48 2.43 -24.43 6.22
CA LEU A 48 2.28 -23.55 5.07
C LEU A 48 1.55 -24.19 3.86
N PRO A 49 1.80 -25.47 3.48
CA PRO A 49 1.11 -26.14 2.39
C PRO A 49 -0.42 -26.26 2.57
N ASP A 50 -0.90 -26.26 3.81
CA ASP A 50 -2.32 -26.42 4.14
C ASP A 50 -3.10 -25.10 4.12
N VAL A 51 -2.42 -23.98 3.88
CA VAL A 51 -3.03 -22.67 3.77
C VAL A 51 -3.14 -22.27 2.29
N PRO A 52 -4.36 -22.14 1.75
CA PRO A 52 -4.56 -21.65 0.40
C PRO A 52 -3.87 -20.30 0.17
N ALA A 53 -3.17 -20.16 -0.96
CA ALA A 53 -2.47 -18.94 -1.34
C ALA A 53 -3.30 -17.65 -1.21
N PRO A 54 -4.63 -17.62 -1.50
CA PRO A 54 -5.43 -16.41 -1.33
C PRO A 54 -5.60 -15.93 0.12
N LEU A 55 -5.21 -16.71 1.13
CA LEU A 55 -5.30 -16.33 2.54
C LEU A 55 -4.06 -15.58 3.04
N LEU A 56 -2.91 -15.79 2.39
CA LEU A 56 -1.61 -15.28 2.84
C LEU A 56 -1.10 -14.16 1.95
N TYR A 57 -0.30 -13.29 2.54
CA TYR A 57 0.48 -12.26 1.87
C TYR A 57 1.95 -12.37 2.29
N GLY A 58 2.86 -12.19 1.34
CA GLY A 58 4.31 -12.20 1.58
C GLY A 58 4.95 -13.58 1.56
N VAL A 59 4.18 -14.66 1.74
CA VAL A 59 4.66 -16.05 1.73
C VAL A 59 3.76 -16.95 0.88
N HIS A 60 4.30 -18.04 0.34
CA HIS A 60 3.53 -19.06 -0.34
C HIS A 60 4.29 -20.40 -0.33
N PRO A 61 3.58 -21.54 -0.46
CA PRO A 61 4.23 -22.86 -0.53
C PRO A 61 5.32 -22.92 -1.60
N GLY A 62 6.44 -23.58 -1.27
CA GLY A 62 7.56 -23.81 -2.20
C GLY A 62 8.55 -22.65 -2.38
N ARG A 63 8.37 -21.52 -1.68
CA ARG A 63 9.37 -20.44 -1.61
C ARG A 63 10.19 -20.58 -0.34
N VAL A 64 11.50 -20.35 -0.46
CA VAL A 64 12.38 -20.18 0.70
C VAL A 64 12.11 -18.81 1.32
N THR A 65 11.69 -18.81 2.57
CA THR A 65 11.42 -17.61 3.38
C THR A 65 12.52 -17.44 4.42
N SER A 66 12.88 -16.18 4.70
CA SER A 66 13.78 -15.83 5.81
C SER A 66 12.96 -15.41 7.03
N ASP A 67 13.49 -15.63 8.23
CA ASP A 67 12.84 -15.26 9.51
C ASP A 67 12.52 -13.76 9.62
N GLU A 68 13.26 -12.92 8.90
CA GLU A 68 13.06 -11.47 8.85
C GLU A 68 11.93 -11.03 7.92
N GLU A 69 11.50 -11.90 6.99
CA GLU A 69 10.44 -11.57 6.05
C GLU A 69 9.09 -11.41 6.75
N THR A 70 8.29 -10.46 6.29
CA THR A 70 6.95 -10.21 6.83
C THR A 70 5.93 -11.19 6.23
N VAL A 71 5.11 -11.78 7.10
CA VAL A 71 3.94 -12.59 6.71
C VAL A 71 2.66 -11.88 7.14
N GLY A 72 1.72 -11.75 6.20
CA GLY A 72 0.43 -11.11 6.44
C GLY A 72 -0.74 -11.96 5.99
N LEU A 73 -1.95 -11.51 6.33
CA LEU A 73 -3.19 -12.11 5.89
C LEU A 73 -3.90 -11.16 4.90
N THR A 74 -4.52 -11.75 3.88
CA THR A 74 -5.56 -11.06 3.10
C THR A 74 -6.83 -10.91 3.94
N LEU A 75 -7.87 -10.24 3.45
CA LEU A 75 -9.17 -10.25 4.13
C LEU A 75 -9.76 -11.65 4.23
N ALA A 76 -9.47 -12.52 3.25
CA ALA A 76 -9.88 -13.92 3.35
C ALA A 76 -9.15 -14.67 4.46
N GLY A 77 -7.84 -14.45 4.62
CA GLY A 77 -7.09 -15.00 5.74
C GLY A 77 -7.60 -14.49 7.08
N ALA A 78 -7.79 -13.18 7.20
CA ALA A 78 -8.29 -12.56 8.42
C ALA A 78 -9.71 -13.04 8.79
N ALA A 79 -10.61 -13.24 7.82
CA ALA A 79 -11.95 -13.78 8.07
C ALA A 79 -11.96 -15.24 8.51
N ALA A 80 -10.87 -15.98 8.30
CA ALA A 80 -10.71 -17.34 8.84
C ALA A 80 -10.16 -17.35 10.27
N ALA A 81 -9.64 -16.23 10.78
CA ALA A 81 -9.15 -16.09 12.15
C ALA A 81 -10.25 -15.67 13.13
N GLU A 82 -10.16 -16.16 14.36
CA GLU A 82 -11.01 -15.75 15.47
C GLU A 82 -10.61 -14.36 15.98
N GLY A 83 -11.60 -13.56 16.41
CA GLY A 83 -11.39 -12.21 16.92
C GLY A 83 -11.30 -11.10 15.86
N SER A 84 -11.30 -11.44 14.56
CA SER A 84 -11.13 -10.47 13.47
C SER A 84 -12.39 -9.67 13.08
N ALA A 85 -13.55 -10.01 13.65
CA ALA A 85 -14.83 -9.49 13.19
C ALA A 85 -14.94 -7.96 13.25
N GLU A 86 -14.34 -7.30 14.24
CA GLU A 86 -14.37 -5.84 14.37
C GLU A 86 -13.52 -5.16 13.28
N ASP A 87 -12.28 -5.61 13.10
CA ASP A 87 -11.37 -5.14 12.06
C ASP A 87 -11.98 -5.27 10.66
N LEU A 88 -12.56 -6.44 10.35
CA LEU A 88 -13.19 -6.71 9.06
C LEU A 88 -14.41 -5.81 8.80
N ARG A 89 -15.25 -5.58 9.83
CA ARG A 89 -16.37 -4.64 9.72
C ARG A 89 -15.87 -3.23 9.41
N LEU A 90 -14.81 -2.79 10.07
CA LEU A 90 -14.24 -1.47 9.81
C LEU A 90 -13.61 -1.35 8.42
N VAL A 91 -13.02 -2.41 7.88
CA VAL A 91 -12.54 -2.43 6.50
C VAL A 91 -13.69 -2.21 5.52
N VAL A 92 -14.81 -2.92 5.67
CA VAL A 92 -15.99 -2.75 4.81
C VAL A 92 -16.55 -1.33 4.91
N ILE A 93 -16.67 -0.80 6.14
CA ILE A 93 -17.09 0.59 6.38
C ILE A 93 -16.13 1.58 5.71
N ALA A 94 -14.83 1.38 5.83
CA ALA A 94 -13.80 2.25 5.26
C ALA A 94 -13.90 2.29 3.73
N VAL A 95 -14.05 1.15 3.07
CA VAL A 95 -14.19 1.09 1.61
C VAL A 95 -15.51 1.73 1.16
N ALA A 96 -16.62 1.45 1.86
CA ALA A 96 -17.91 2.05 1.56
C ALA A 96 -17.88 3.59 1.72
N LEU A 97 -17.18 4.08 2.75
CA LEU A 97 -16.94 5.50 2.98
C LEU A 97 -16.07 6.10 1.86
N ALA A 98 -14.97 5.46 1.50
CA ALA A 98 -14.12 5.90 0.40
C ALA A 98 -14.90 5.99 -0.93
N ALA A 99 -15.81 5.04 -1.19
CA ALA A 99 -16.70 5.08 -2.35
C ALA A 99 -17.69 6.27 -2.31
N ARG A 100 -18.14 6.66 -1.12
CA ARG A 100 -19.01 7.83 -0.90
C ARG A 100 -18.23 9.13 -1.10
N VAL A 101 -17.06 9.26 -0.48
CA VAL A 101 -16.17 10.43 -0.64
C VAL A 101 -15.81 10.60 -2.12
N ARG A 102 -15.45 9.52 -2.82
CA ARG A 102 -15.16 9.59 -4.26
C ARG A 102 -16.34 10.03 -5.10
N ARG A 103 -17.58 9.73 -4.69
CA ARG A 103 -18.79 10.19 -5.40
C ARG A 103 -19.01 11.69 -5.24
N ALA A 104 -18.77 12.22 -4.04
CA ALA A 104 -18.95 13.63 -3.72
C ALA A 104 -17.78 14.50 -4.20
N TRP A 105 -16.62 13.90 -4.47
CA TRP A 105 -15.44 14.64 -4.90
C TRP A 105 -15.53 15.13 -6.34
N GLU A 106 -15.41 16.45 -6.47
CA GLU A 106 -15.20 17.18 -7.71
C GLU A 106 -13.74 17.64 -7.76
N PRO A 107 -13.00 17.38 -8.87
CA PRO A 107 -11.65 17.88 -9.02
C PRO A 107 -11.63 19.42 -9.00
N PRO A 108 -10.64 20.06 -8.35
CA PRO A 108 -10.42 21.49 -8.46
C PRO A 108 -10.30 21.91 -9.94
N ALA A 109 -10.90 23.04 -10.31
CA ALA A 109 -10.94 23.50 -11.71
C ALA A 109 -9.54 23.84 -12.27
N ASP A 110 -8.62 24.17 -11.38
CA ASP A 110 -7.23 24.55 -11.64
C ASP A 110 -6.24 23.38 -11.55
N ASP A 111 -6.64 22.22 -11.03
CA ASP A 111 -5.79 21.04 -10.88
C ASP A 111 -6.47 19.77 -11.41
N ARG A 112 -6.12 19.41 -12.65
CA ARG A 112 -6.62 18.20 -13.32
C ARG A 112 -5.97 16.92 -12.80
N ASP A 113 -4.84 17.03 -12.10
CA ASP A 113 -4.08 15.90 -11.57
C ASP A 113 -4.36 15.68 -10.06
N ALA A 114 -5.18 16.53 -9.45
CA ALA A 114 -5.61 16.44 -8.07
C ALA A 114 -6.05 15.02 -7.71
N GLU A 115 -5.41 14.46 -6.67
CA GLU A 115 -5.71 13.12 -6.20
C GLU A 115 -6.66 13.16 -5.01
N LEU A 116 -7.66 12.28 -5.02
CA LEU A 116 -8.49 12.09 -3.84
C LEU A 116 -7.77 11.18 -2.84
N LEU A 117 -7.42 11.75 -1.69
CA LEU A 117 -6.86 11.02 -0.57
C LEU A 117 -7.97 10.57 0.39
N PHE A 118 -7.86 9.34 0.86
CA PHE A 118 -8.66 8.75 1.93
C PHE A 118 -7.73 8.36 3.07
N THR A 119 -8.00 8.88 4.27
CA THR A 119 -7.09 8.80 5.43
C THR A 119 -7.72 8.06 6.60
N ALA A 120 -6.90 7.64 7.57
CA ALA A 120 -7.40 7.12 8.84
C ALA A 120 -8.31 8.12 9.58
N SER A 121 -8.00 9.42 9.48
CA SER A 121 -8.82 10.49 10.07
C SER A 121 -10.20 10.59 9.43
N ASP A 122 -10.33 10.31 8.13
CA ASP A 122 -11.64 10.25 7.47
C ASP A 122 -12.51 9.12 8.04
N LEU A 123 -11.91 7.96 8.24
CA LEU A 123 -12.57 6.81 8.87
C LEU A 123 -12.96 7.16 10.31
N ALA A 124 -12.01 7.62 11.14
CA ALA A 124 -12.22 7.91 12.55
C ALA A 124 -13.38 8.91 12.79
N ARG A 125 -13.48 9.97 11.97
CA ARG A 125 -14.59 10.94 12.03
C ARG A 125 -15.95 10.30 11.76
N GLN A 126 -16.02 9.37 10.81
CA GLN A 126 -17.29 8.77 10.39
C GLN A 126 -17.84 7.76 11.39
N VAL A 127 -16.96 7.00 12.04
CA VAL A 127 -17.35 5.93 12.99
C VAL A 127 -17.38 6.39 14.45
N GLN A 128 -17.15 7.69 14.72
CA GLN A 128 -17.16 8.29 16.08
C GLN A 128 -16.37 7.44 17.09
N LEU A 129 -15.16 7.05 16.72
CA LEU A 129 -14.32 6.22 17.58
C LEU A 129 -13.75 7.05 18.75
N PRO A 130 -13.86 6.58 20.01
CA PRO A 130 -13.15 7.20 21.12
C PRO A 130 -11.62 7.06 20.95
N VAL A 131 -10.88 8.11 21.30
CA VAL A 131 -9.48 8.33 20.89
C VAL A 131 -8.48 7.37 21.57
N ALA A 132 -8.77 6.86 22.77
CA ALA A 132 -7.72 6.33 23.66
C ALA A 132 -7.13 4.94 23.30
N ASP A 133 -7.86 4.05 22.62
CA ASP A 133 -7.39 2.66 22.37
C ASP A 133 -7.54 2.21 20.91
N ARG A 134 -7.91 3.12 20.00
CA ARG A 134 -8.26 2.79 18.60
C ARG A 134 -7.13 3.02 17.60
N ALA A 135 -5.97 3.53 18.02
CA ALA A 135 -4.82 3.75 17.12
C ALA A 135 -4.28 2.43 16.54
N LEU A 136 -4.18 1.38 17.36
CA LEU A 136 -3.79 0.04 16.90
C LEU A 136 -4.84 -0.55 15.96
N LEU A 137 -6.13 -0.39 16.27
CA LEU A 137 -7.20 -0.85 15.38
C LEU A 137 -7.17 -0.13 14.03
N LEU A 138 -6.98 1.18 14.02
CA LEU A 138 -6.81 1.94 12.78
C LEU A 138 -5.58 1.47 12.01
N ALA A 139 -4.45 1.22 12.69
CA ALA A 139 -3.25 0.67 12.06
C ALA A 139 -3.53 -0.67 11.37
N ARG A 140 -4.21 -1.59 12.06
CA ARG A 140 -4.60 -2.89 11.52
C ARG A 140 -5.55 -2.78 10.33
N VAL A 141 -6.57 -1.93 10.42
CA VAL A 141 -7.47 -1.65 9.29
C VAL A 141 -6.69 -1.11 8.09
N GLY A 142 -5.75 -0.19 8.30
CA GLY A 142 -4.88 0.32 7.25
C GLY A 142 -3.98 -0.75 6.62
N ALA A 143 -3.45 -1.67 7.43
CA ALA A 143 -2.65 -2.79 6.96
C ALA A 143 -3.48 -3.78 6.12
N LEU A 144 -4.71 -4.10 6.55
CA LEU A 144 -5.66 -4.94 5.80
C LEU A 144 -6.09 -4.28 4.48
N LEU A 145 -6.43 -2.98 4.50
CA LEU A 145 -6.79 -2.23 3.30
C LEU A 145 -5.65 -2.22 2.26
N ARG A 146 -4.39 -2.31 2.69
CA ARG A 146 -3.24 -2.34 1.78
C ARG A 146 -3.11 -3.66 1.03
N MET A 147 -3.58 -4.76 1.60
CA MET A 147 -3.47 -6.08 0.98
C MET A 147 -4.55 -6.32 -0.07
N GLU A 148 -5.59 -5.49 -0.07
CA GLU A 148 -6.74 -5.66 -0.93
C GLU A 148 -6.79 -4.63 -2.05
N ASN A 149 -7.18 -5.08 -3.24
CA ASN A 149 -7.36 -4.18 -4.38
C ASN A 149 -8.75 -3.55 -4.35
N TRP A 150 -9.01 -2.62 -3.43
CA TRP A 150 -10.32 -1.96 -3.33
C TRP A 150 -10.46 -0.67 -4.18
N GLY A 151 -9.49 -0.40 -5.06
CA GLY A 151 -9.49 0.76 -5.95
C GLY A 151 -8.61 1.92 -5.49
N TRP A 152 -7.64 1.66 -4.63
CA TRP A 152 -6.54 2.57 -4.37
C TRP A 152 -5.44 2.42 -5.45
N LYS A 153 -4.70 3.49 -5.71
CA LYS A 153 -3.59 3.55 -6.69
C LYS A 153 -2.23 3.77 -6.03
N ALA A 154 -2.21 4.43 -4.88
CA ALA A 154 -1.04 4.59 -4.04
C ALA A 154 -1.45 4.55 -2.57
N ALA A 155 -0.58 4.03 -1.71
CA ALA A 155 -0.75 4.00 -0.27
C ALA A 155 0.47 4.67 0.39
N SER A 156 0.26 5.30 1.53
CA SER A 156 1.33 5.83 2.39
C SER A 156 1.08 5.45 3.83
N HIS A 157 2.17 5.39 4.58
CA HIS A 157 2.19 5.23 6.02
C HIS A 157 3.05 6.34 6.62
N GLY A 158 2.55 7.00 7.65
CA GLY A 158 3.28 7.98 8.43
C GLY A 158 4.06 7.31 9.57
N VAL A 159 4.62 8.15 10.43
CA VAL A 159 5.39 7.71 11.60
C VAL A 159 4.46 7.15 12.69
N ALA A 160 3.25 7.70 12.82
CA ALA A 160 2.26 7.19 13.74
C ALA A 160 1.55 5.96 13.14
N PRO A 161 1.19 4.95 13.96
CA PRO A 161 0.59 3.70 13.48
C PRO A 161 -0.76 3.90 12.77
N ASP A 162 -1.51 4.94 13.13
CA ASP A 162 -2.76 5.35 12.50
C ASP A 162 -2.58 6.34 11.35
N ALA A 163 -1.36 6.78 11.03
CA ALA A 163 -1.12 7.79 9.99
C ALA A 163 -1.05 7.20 8.57
N TRP A 164 -2.01 6.36 8.18
CA TRP A 164 -2.08 5.85 6.81
C TRP A 164 -3.00 6.70 5.92
N SER A 165 -2.72 6.67 4.62
CA SER A 165 -3.57 7.27 3.60
C SER A 165 -3.49 6.51 2.27
N PHE A 166 -4.59 6.54 1.53
CA PHE A 166 -4.75 5.92 0.23
C PHE A 166 -5.19 6.96 -0.78
N SER A 167 -4.51 7.01 -1.91
CA SER A 167 -5.00 7.71 -3.09
C SER A 167 -5.96 6.78 -3.83
N ILE A 168 -7.20 7.23 -4.01
CA ILE A 168 -8.30 6.39 -4.51
C ILE A 168 -8.77 6.83 -5.89
N ASP A 169 -9.07 5.85 -6.75
CA ASP A 169 -9.56 6.10 -8.10
C ASP A 169 -11.00 5.62 -8.31
N ARG A 170 -11.49 5.68 -9.54
CA ARG A 170 -12.88 5.32 -9.89
C ARG A 170 -13.25 3.86 -9.58
N ARG A 171 -12.29 2.94 -9.43
CA ARG A 171 -12.52 1.51 -9.18
C ARG A 171 -13.19 1.27 -7.82
N VAL A 172 -13.00 2.17 -6.84
CA VAL A 172 -13.67 2.09 -5.53
C VAL A 172 -15.20 2.08 -5.63
N ARG A 173 -15.76 2.59 -6.74
CA ARG A 173 -17.21 2.64 -6.99
C ARG A 173 -17.86 1.25 -6.97
N ARG A 174 -17.14 0.17 -7.30
CA ARG A 174 -17.68 -1.20 -7.31
C ARG A 174 -18.11 -1.69 -5.92
N PHE A 175 -17.50 -1.14 -4.87
CA PHE A 175 -17.77 -1.49 -3.48
C PHE A 175 -18.84 -0.60 -2.84
N ARG A 176 -19.53 0.24 -3.62
CA ARG A 176 -20.64 1.04 -3.12
C ARG A 176 -21.73 0.09 -2.61
N GLY A 177 -22.11 0.29 -1.35
CA GLY A 177 -23.13 -0.52 -0.69
C GLY A 177 -22.69 -1.96 -0.43
N ALA A 178 -21.38 -2.23 -0.31
CA ALA A 178 -20.90 -3.49 0.23
C ALA A 178 -21.46 -3.67 1.65
N ALA A 179 -22.21 -4.74 1.89
CA ALA A 179 -22.92 -4.94 3.15
C ALA A 179 -22.02 -5.55 4.23
N ASP A 180 -21.17 -6.49 3.84
CA ASP A 180 -20.29 -7.26 4.71
C ASP A 180 -19.00 -7.68 3.98
N VAL A 181 -18.16 -8.44 4.68
CA VAL A 181 -16.85 -8.88 4.17
C VAL A 181 -16.95 -9.88 3.02
N GLU A 182 -18.00 -10.72 2.97
CA GLU A 182 -18.19 -11.71 1.92
C GLU A 182 -18.68 -11.04 0.63
N ASP A 183 -19.60 -10.07 0.73
CA ASP A 183 -20.02 -9.22 -0.39
C ASP A 183 -18.83 -8.39 -0.91
N PHE A 184 -18.04 -7.80 -0.01
CA PHE A 184 -16.79 -7.14 -0.38
C PHE A 184 -15.86 -8.08 -1.17
N TRP A 185 -15.61 -9.29 -0.64
CA TRP A 185 -14.70 -10.26 -1.24
C TRP A 185 -15.16 -10.70 -2.63
N THR A 186 -16.45 -10.99 -2.77
CA THR A 186 -17.06 -11.37 -4.06
C THR A 186 -16.92 -10.28 -5.13
N ARG A 187 -17.07 -9.00 -4.74
CA ARG A 187 -16.87 -7.86 -5.65
C ARG A 187 -15.41 -7.61 -5.98
N ALA A 188 -14.50 -7.92 -5.05
CA ALA A 188 -13.06 -7.80 -5.25
C ALA A 188 -12.54 -8.89 -6.20
N HIS A 189 -13.08 -10.10 -6.07
CA HIS A 189 -12.68 -11.32 -6.79
C HIS A 189 -13.85 -11.90 -7.59
N PRO A 190 -14.31 -11.20 -8.65
CA PRO A 190 -15.36 -11.76 -9.49
C PRO A 190 -14.89 -13.11 -10.05
N PRO A 191 -15.75 -14.15 -10.06
CA PRO A 191 -15.41 -15.39 -10.73
C PRO A 191 -15.02 -15.05 -12.16
N SER A 192 -13.83 -15.50 -12.58
CA SER A 192 -13.39 -15.39 -13.97
C SER A 192 -14.56 -15.81 -14.84
N GLN A 193 -15.12 -14.88 -15.62
CA GLN A 193 -16.12 -15.24 -16.60
C GLN A 193 -15.42 -16.21 -17.56
N THR A 194 -15.70 -17.49 -17.38
CA THR A 194 -15.53 -18.50 -18.42
C THR A 194 -16.30 -17.96 -19.62
N LEU A 195 -15.57 -17.45 -20.61
CA LEU A 195 -16.07 -17.32 -21.97
C LEU A 195 -16.44 -18.73 -22.43
N GLY A 196 -17.68 -19.13 -22.16
CA GLY A 196 -18.35 -20.18 -22.90
C GLY A 196 -18.74 -19.59 -24.26
N GLY A 197 -18.06 -20.04 -25.30
CA GLY A 197 -18.33 -19.61 -26.67
C GLY A 197 -17.26 -20.13 -27.61
N ALA A 198 -17.48 -21.33 -28.12
CA ALA A 198 -16.75 -21.92 -29.23
C ALA A 198 -16.79 -20.99 -30.46
N ASP A 199 -15.69 -20.30 -30.75
CA ASP A 199 -15.16 -19.98 -32.10
C ASP A 199 -14.01 -18.96 -31.98
N ALA A 200 -12.85 -19.41 -31.50
CA ALA A 200 -11.60 -18.69 -31.72
C ALA A 200 -10.76 -19.49 -32.75
N PRO A 201 -10.40 -18.90 -33.91
CA PRO A 201 -9.62 -19.60 -34.92
C PRO A 201 -8.22 -19.93 -34.39
N PRO A 202 -7.62 -21.07 -34.79
CA PRO A 202 -6.36 -21.53 -34.20
C PRO A 202 -5.20 -20.65 -34.69
N LEU A 203 -4.53 -19.97 -33.76
CA LEU A 203 -3.22 -19.40 -34.05
C LEU A 203 -2.18 -20.53 -34.02
N SER A 204 -1.63 -20.78 -35.20
CA SER A 204 -0.60 -21.76 -35.51
C SER A 204 0.59 -21.70 -34.56
N VAL A 205 0.86 -22.84 -33.92
CA VAL A 205 2.12 -23.16 -33.27
C VAL A 205 3.12 -23.52 -34.37
N VAL A 206 4.08 -22.63 -34.64
CA VAL A 206 5.32 -23.04 -35.32
C VAL A 206 6.33 -23.38 -34.23
N ALA A 207 6.54 -24.68 -34.07
CA ALA A 207 7.66 -25.23 -33.31
C ALA A 207 8.97 -24.95 -34.06
N ALA A 208 9.97 -24.44 -33.35
CA ALA A 208 11.38 -24.58 -33.74
C ALA A 208 12.13 -25.20 -32.56
N ARG A 209 12.71 -26.37 -32.84
CA ARG A 209 13.48 -27.22 -31.92
C ARG A 209 14.85 -26.63 -31.60
N ALA A 210 15.35 -27.08 -30.44
CA ALA A 210 16.62 -26.81 -29.77
C ALA A 210 17.90 -27.04 -30.59
N THR A 211 18.96 -26.31 -30.24
CA THR A 211 20.31 -26.81 -29.87
C THR A 211 21.20 -25.65 -29.38
N GLY A 212 21.96 -25.84 -28.28
CA GLY A 212 23.15 -25.01 -27.97
C GLY A 212 23.33 -24.65 -26.49
N GLN A 213 24.20 -25.38 -25.80
CA GLN A 213 24.75 -25.13 -24.45
C GLN A 213 25.74 -23.92 -24.49
N PRO A 214 26.09 -23.27 -23.34
CA PRO A 214 26.45 -21.88 -23.28
C PRO A 214 27.94 -21.67 -23.58
N ASP A 215 28.26 -20.51 -24.14
CA ASP A 215 29.53 -19.86 -23.83
C ASP A 215 29.55 -18.38 -24.21
N SER A 216 30.33 -17.65 -23.40
CA SER A 216 30.96 -16.37 -23.68
C SER A 216 30.15 -15.07 -23.50
N ARG A 217 30.50 -14.40 -22.39
CA ARG A 217 30.23 -13.00 -22.06
C ARG A 217 30.82 -12.07 -23.13
N SER A 218 29.97 -11.52 -23.97
CA SER A 218 30.23 -10.27 -24.69
C SER A 218 28.95 -9.78 -25.38
N SER A 219 27.97 -9.31 -24.61
CA SER A 219 26.88 -8.50 -25.14
C SER A 219 27.03 -7.09 -24.63
N VAL A 220 27.22 -6.16 -25.56
CA VAL A 220 27.20 -4.70 -25.38
C VAL A 220 26.21 -4.34 -24.27
N SER A 221 26.71 -3.85 -23.13
CA SER A 221 25.85 -3.36 -22.05
C SER A 221 24.94 -2.31 -22.66
N ASN A 222 23.65 -2.62 -22.75
CA ASN A 222 22.71 -1.60 -23.16
C ASN A 222 22.77 -0.54 -22.04
N ARG A 223 22.76 0.75 -22.39
CA ARG A 223 22.80 1.81 -21.37
C ARG A 223 21.39 2.02 -20.82
N ILE A 224 20.69 0.96 -20.45
CA ILE A 224 19.25 1.01 -20.14
C ILE A 224 19.05 0.84 -18.63
N ILE A 225 18.33 1.79 -18.03
CA ILE A 225 18.06 1.83 -16.59
C ILE A 225 16.55 1.85 -16.34
N PHE A 226 16.07 1.00 -15.45
CA PHE A 226 14.70 1.04 -14.96
C PHE A 226 14.60 1.91 -13.70
N LEU A 227 13.83 3.00 -13.77
CA LEU A 227 13.66 3.92 -12.65
C LEU A 227 12.34 3.66 -11.93
N VAL A 228 12.44 3.32 -10.64
CA VAL A 228 11.32 3.26 -9.69
C VAL A 228 11.37 4.51 -8.82
N HIS A 229 10.27 5.24 -8.73
CA HIS A 229 10.20 6.47 -7.94
C HIS A 229 8.88 6.54 -7.16
N GLY A 230 8.91 7.28 -6.05
CA GLY A 230 7.72 7.62 -5.26
C GLY A 230 6.93 8.79 -5.86
N ARG A 231 6.26 9.56 -4.99
CA ARG A 231 5.38 10.68 -5.39
C ARG A 231 6.12 11.98 -5.73
N ASP A 232 7.43 12.01 -5.50
CA ASP A 232 8.24 13.18 -5.81
C ASP A 232 8.59 13.22 -7.30
N HIS A 233 7.73 13.86 -8.08
CA HIS A 233 7.88 14.00 -9.52
C HIS A 233 9.01 14.96 -9.90
N GLU A 234 9.31 15.95 -9.06
CA GLU A 234 10.40 16.90 -9.29
C GLU A 234 11.77 16.19 -9.15
N ALA A 235 11.96 15.43 -8.06
CA ALA A 235 13.17 14.64 -7.86
C ALA A 235 13.31 13.54 -8.94
N ARG A 236 12.20 12.92 -9.34
CA ARG A 236 12.19 11.98 -10.47
C ARG A 236 12.68 12.66 -11.75
N ASP A 237 12.11 13.81 -12.11
CA ASP A 237 12.41 14.47 -13.38
C ASP A 237 13.85 14.99 -13.41
N ALA A 238 14.35 15.50 -12.29
CA ALA A 238 15.76 15.86 -12.13
C ALA A 238 16.69 14.65 -12.31
N LEU A 239 16.34 13.50 -11.72
CA LEU A 239 17.12 12.26 -11.88
C LEU A 239 17.07 11.72 -13.32
N ILE A 240 15.92 11.79 -13.99
CA ILE A 240 15.79 11.42 -15.41
C ILE A 240 16.70 12.30 -16.27
N GLN A 241 16.72 13.62 -16.02
CA GLN A 241 17.60 14.54 -16.75
C GLN A 241 19.08 14.21 -16.51
N LEU A 242 19.46 13.93 -15.26
CA LEU A 242 20.82 13.54 -14.91
C LEU A 242 21.24 12.23 -15.61
N LEU A 243 20.40 11.20 -15.57
CA LEU A 243 20.69 9.91 -16.22
C LEU A 243 20.83 10.06 -17.74
N ARG A 244 19.97 10.87 -18.37
CA ARG A 244 20.07 11.17 -19.81
C ARG A 244 21.34 11.95 -20.16
N ALA A 245 21.83 12.82 -19.27
CA ALA A 245 23.11 13.52 -19.47
C ALA A 245 24.31 12.57 -19.51
N PHE A 246 24.21 11.40 -18.87
CA PHE A 246 25.19 10.31 -18.96
C PHE A 246 24.94 9.34 -20.12
N ASP A 247 24.07 9.70 -21.07
CA ASP A 247 23.69 8.86 -22.21
C ASP A 247 23.03 7.53 -21.78
N LEU A 248 22.29 7.56 -20.67
CA LEU A 248 21.52 6.43 -20.15
C LEU A 248 20.06 6.54 -20.59
N ARG A 249 19.54 5.48 -21.20
CA ARG A 249 18.13 5.33 -21.58
C ARG A 249 17.32 4.90 -20.36
N VAL A 250 16.39 5.73 -19.92
CA VAL A 250 15.51 5.40 -18.79
C VAL A 250 14.25 4.70 -19.28
N VAL A 251 13.99 3.48 -18.77
CA VAL A 251 12.70 2.79 -18.86
C VAL A 251 11.81 3.31 -17.75
N THR A 252 10.69 3.91 -18.14
CA THR A 252 9.69 4.44 -17.23
C THR A 252 8.74 3.35 -16.75
N TRP A 253 8.06 3.59 -15.62
CA TRP A 253 7.00 2.71 -15.12
C TRP A 253 5.93 2.42 -16.18
N ARG A 254 5.55 3.43 -16.98
CA ARG A 254 4.54 3.29 -18.03
C ARG A 254 5.00 2.37 -19.16
N GLU A 255 6.27 2.42 -19.53
CA GLU A 255 6.85 1.55 -20.56
C GLU A 255 6.97 0.10 -20.07
N ALA A 256 7.45 -0.07 -18.83
CA ALA A 256 7.46 -1.38 -18.18
C ALA A 256 6.03 -1.95 -18.06
N ALA A 257 5.04 -1.11 -17.77
CA ALA A 257 3.64 -1.51 -17.70
C ALA A 257 3.06 -1.88 -19.07
N SER A 258 3.40 -1.16 -20.15
CA SER A 258 3.00 -1.57 -21.49
C SER A 258 3.63 -2.90 -21.92
N GLN A 259 4.86 -3.17 -21.48
CA GLN A 259 5.56 -4.41 -21.81
C GLN A 259 5.01 -5.61 -21.02
N ALA A 260 4.58 -5.38 -19.78
CA ALA A 260 4.00 -6.40 -18.92
C ALA A 260 2.58 -6.85 -19.38
N GLY A 261 1.92 -6.12 -20.28
CA GLY A 261 0.50 -6.32 -20.60
C GLY A 261 0.20 -6.70 -22.05
N GLY A 262 -0.25 -7.94 -22.27
CA GLY A 262 -0.91 -8.40 -23.52
C GLY A 262 -2.40 -8.06 -23.59
N GLY A 263 -2.82 -6.84 -23.21
CA GLY A 263 -4.22 -6.38 -23.31
C GLY A 263 -5.03 -6.29 -22.01
N GLY A 264 -4.41 -6.45 -20.83
CA GLY A 264 -5.01 -6.19 -19.51
C GLY A 264 -4.17 -5.24 -18.65
N THR A 265 -4.65 -4.84 -17.46
CA THR A 265 -3.85 -4.07 -16.48
C THR A 265 -2.87 -5.00 -15.75
N PRO A 266 -1.55 -4.87 -15.95
CA PRO A 266 -0.57 -5.78 -15.38
C PRO A 266 -0.41 -5.61 -13.87
N TYR A 267 -0.08 -6.69 -13.16
CA TYR A 267 0.21 -6.65 -11.74
C TYR A 267 1.51 -5.87 -11.48
N THR A 268 1.62 -5.16 -10.35
CA THR A 268 2.83 -4.38 -10.01
C THR A 268 4.10 -5.22 -10.09
N GLY A 269 4.05 -6.47 -9.62
CA GLY A 269 5.17 -7.40 -9.73
C GLY A 269 5.53 -7.76 -11.18
N ASP A 270 4.54 -7.81 -12.09
CA ASP A 270 4.77 -8.04 -13.52
C ASP A 270 5.41 -6.81 -14.17
N ILE A 271 4.99 -5.61 -13.77
CA ILE A 271 5.60 -4.34 -14.22
C ILE A 271 7.05 -4.25 -13.76
N VAL A 272 7.32 -4.59 -12.49
CA VAL A 272 8.69 -4.61 -11.96
C VAL A 272 9.53 -5.67 -12.66
N ARG A 273 8.99 -6.88 -12.88
CA ARG A 273 9.68 -7.97 -13.61
C ARG A 273 9.95 -7.59 -15.06
N ALA A 274 9.00 -6.96 -15.74
CA ALA A 274 9.18 -6.45 -17.09
C ALA A 274 10.23 -5.33 -17.12
N GLY A 275 10.18 -4.39 -16.17
CA GLY A 275 11.17 -3.32 -16.03
C GLY A 275 12.58 -3.87 -15.80
N MET A 276 12.74 -4.85 -14.91
CA MET A 276 14.01 -5.56 -14.67
C MET A 276 14.49 -6.31 -15.91
N SER A 277 13.58 -6.93 -16.67
CA SER A 277 13.94 -7.63 -17.92
C SER A 277 14.33 -6.67 -19.05
N MET A 278 13.94 -5.40 -18.99
CA MET A 278 14.19 -4.39 -20.02
C MET A 278 15.45 -3.56 -19.77
N ALA A 279 16.05 -3.65 -18.58
CA ALA A 279 17.12 -2.77 -18.13
C ALA A 279 18.33 -3.55 -17.62
N ASP A 280 19.51 -2.94 -17.77
CA ASP A 280 20.79 -3.45 -17.31
C ASP A 280 21.03 -3.09 -15.83
N ALA A 281 20.35 -2.06 -15.32
CA ALA A 281 20.37 -1.66 -13.92
C ALA A 281 19.02 -1.08 -13.46
N VAL A 282 18.75 -1.16 -12.15
CA VAL A 282 17.55 -0.61 -11.50
C VAL A 282 17.95 0.49 -10.54
N VAL A 283 17.30 1.64 -10.63
CA VAL A 283 17.47 2.76 -9.71
C VAL A 283 16.16 2.97 -8.96
N VAL A 284 16.23 2.93 -7.63
CA VAL A 284 15.08 3.19 -6.74
C VAL A 284 15.30 4.54 -6.06
N LEU A 285 14.48 5.52 -6.42
CA LEU A 285 14.50 6.84 -5.81
C LEU A 285 13.63 6.85 -4.55
N LEU A 286 14.30 6.88 -3.39
CA LEU A 286 13.68 7.05 -2.09
C LEU A 286 13.77 8.52 -1.68
N THR A 287 12.64 9.24 -1.69
CA THR A 287 12.56 10.61 -1.17
C THR A 287 11.90 10.63 0.19
N VAL A 288 12.50 11.36 1.14
CA VAL A 288 11.84 11.70 2.40
C VAL A 288 10.76 12.73 2.09
N ALA A 289 9.56 12.59 2.65
CA ALA A 289 8.52 13.61 2.53
C ALA A 289 9.07 14.91 3.14
N SER A 290 9.13 15.99 2.36
CA SER A 290 9.60 17.28 2.85
C SER A 290 8.65 17.76 3.96
N ALA A 291 9.17 17.87 5.18
CA ALA A 291 8.47 18.57 6.24
C ALA A 291 8.38 20.04 5.81
N THR A 292 7.18 20.49 5.41
CA THR A 292 6.94 21.91 5.14
C THR A 292 7.16 22.67 6.44
N PRO A 293 8.10 23.62 6.53
CA PRO A 293 8.22 24.47 7.70
C PRO A 293 6.94 25.32 7.79
N GLN A 294 6.14 25.08 8.82
CA GLN A 294 4.98 25.91 9.10
C GLN A 294 5.47 27.34 9.36
N GLY A 295 5.12 28.25 8.45
CA GLY A 295 5.45 29.66 8.54
C GLY A 295 4.88 30.25 9.83
N SER A 296 5.77 30.60 10.76
CA SER A 296 5.48 31.44 11.91
C SER A 296 5.16 32.85 11.42
N THR A 297 3.88 33.16 11.22
CA THR A 297 3.40 34.54 11.24
C THR A 297 3.49 35.07 12.68
N ARG A 298 4.64 35.67 13.02
CA ARG A 298 4.73 36.54 14.20
C ARG A 298 3.99 37.84 13.89
N SER A 299 2.76 37.94 14.40
CA SER A 299 2.08 39.22 14.61
C SER A 299 2.95 40.14 15.46
N GLY A 300 3.04 41.40 15.02
CA GLY A 300 3.92 42.41 15.58
C GLY A 300 3.63 42.75 17.04
N CYS A 301 4.69 42.79 17.84
CA CYS A 301 4.75 43.58 19.05
C CYS A 301 5.71 44.73 18.77
N GLY A 302 5.17 45.85 18.29
CA GLY A 302 5.92 47.08 18.09
C GLY A 302 6.11 47.79 19.41
N THR A 303 7.29 47.67 20.00
CA THR A 303 7.71 48.50 21.14
C THR A 303 8.39 49.75 20.58
N THR A 304 7.66 50.85 20.47
CA THR A 304 8.26 52.18 20.24
C THR A 304 8.68 52.77 21.58
N TRP A 305 9.99 52.81 21.78
CA TRP A 305 10.69 53.57 22.82
C TRP A 305 10.65 55.07 22.47
N SER A 306 10.43 55.93 23.46
CA SER A 306 10.69 57.38 23.39
C SER A 306 11.27 57.86 24.72
N PRO A 307 12.30 58.73 24.73
CA PRO A 307 12.98 59.16 25.94
C PRO A 307 12.52 60.53 26.45
N GLY A 308 12.47 60.68 27.77
CA GLY A 308 12.78 61.92 28.50
C GLY A 308 11.71 63.03 28.55
N GLY A 309 11.35 63.47 29.76
CA GLY A 309 10.64 64.74 29.95
C GLY A 309 9.97 64.94 31.31
N THR A 310 10.78 65.22 32.34
CA THR A 310 10.53 66.13 33.50
C THR A 310 9.09 66.57 33.87
N SER A 311 8.70 66.28 35.14
CA SER A 311 7.66 66.97 35.94
C SER A 311 8.03 68.44 36.26
N PRO A 312 7.28 69.26 37.07
CA PRO A 312 5.91 69.21 37.66
C PRO A 312 5.20 70.61 37.47
N PRO A 313 4.38 71.23 38.37
CA PRO A 313 3.48 70.78 39.47
C PRO A 313 2.03 71.36 39.37
N GLY A 314 1.09 70.92 40.21
CA GLY A 314 -0.25 71.55 40.26
C GLY A 314 -1.27 70.95 41.24
N SER A 315 -1.04 71.21 42.52
CA SER A 315 -1.97 71.41 43.66
C SER A 315 -3.51 71.46 43.46
N VAL A 316 -4.22 70.79 44.40
CA VAL A 316 -5.44 71.23 45.17
C VAL A 316 -6.81 71.06 44.45
N MET A 317 -7.94 70.55 45.01
CA MET A 317 -8.58 70.40 46.37
C MET A 317 -9.67 69.27 46.31
N PRO A 318 -10.45 68.91 47.36
CA PRO A 318 -10.48 69.34 48.79
C PRO A 318 -10.23 68.16 49.78
N ASP A 319 -10.04 68.32 51.09
CA ASP A 319 -10.21 69.41 52.08
C ASP A 319 -8.87 69.84 52.73
#